data_AF-A0A2V9HTX6-F1
#
_entry.id   AF-A0A2V9HTX6-F1
#
_cell.length_a   1.000
_cell.length_b   1.000
_cell.length_c   1.000
_cell.angle_alpha   90.00
_cell.angle_beta   90.00
_cell.angle_gamma   90.00
#
_symmetry.space_group_name_H-M   'P 1'
#
loop_
_entity.id
_entity.type
_entity.pdbx_description
1 polymer ?
#
loop_
_entity_poly.entity_id
_entity_poly.type
_entity_poly.pdbx_seq_one_letter_code
_entity_poly.pdbx_strand_id
1 'polypeptide(L)'
;MDLGTRKEMTIPEMPLGVVSGLIWHRRLPYIGFVLSTTRFDSDVFSINVETLKLERWTTAYNPVKTDSFKEPELIKWRSFDGRMISGFFYRPPETFAGKRPVIIDIHGGPTNQFRPNFRGEV
;
A
#
# COMPACT_ATOMS: atom_id res chain seq x y z
N MET A 1 1.89 -12.82 13.66
CA MET A 1 2.22 -14.26 13.78
C MET A 1 2.44 -14.54 15.24
N ASP A 2 1.70 -15.48 15.81
CA ASP A 2 1.97 -16.01 17.13
C ASP A 2 3.26 -16.86 17.05
N LEU A 3 4.31 -16.49 17.78
CA LEU A 3 5.62 -17.10 17.64
C LEU A 3 5.70 -18.51 18.24
N GLY A 4 4.82 -18.85 19.19
CA GLY A 4 4.76 -20.18 19.81
C GLY A 4 4.10 -21.22 18.92
N THR A 5 2.98 -20.85 18.30
CA THR A 5 2.13 -21.72 17.46
C THR A 5 2.43 -21.57 15.97
N ARG A 6 3.19 -20.54 15.58
CA ARG A 6 3.47 -20.14 14.19
C ARG A 6 2.22 -19.81 13.38
N LYS A 7 1.09 -19.55 14.04
CA LYS A 7 -0.14 -19.18 13.37
C LYS A 7 -0.13 -17.70 13.01
N GLU A 8 -0.68 -17.38 11.85
CA GLU A 8 -0.98 -16.00 11.49
C GLU A 8 -2.03 -15.44 12.46
N MET A 9 -1.84 -14.17 12.83
CA MET A 9 -2.83 -13.46 13.65
C MET A 9 -3.72 -12.68 12.70
N THR A 10 -5.02 -12.63 13.00
CA THR A 10 -5.93 -11.74 12.28
C THR A 10 -5.45 -10.31 12.43
N ILE A 11 -5.30 -9.62 11.30
CA ILE A 11 -5.07 -8.18 11.27
C ILE A 11 -6.42 -7.47 11.09
N PRO A 12 -6.62 -6.28 11.70
CA PRO A 12 -7.80 -5.51 11.43
C PRO A 12 -7.84 -5.09 9.96
N GLU A 13 -9.05 -4.86 9.47
CA GLU A 13 -9.23 -4.24 8.16
C GLU A 13 -8.54 -2.86 8.16
N MET A 14 -7.71 -2.62 7.16
CA MET A 14 -6.97 -1.38 6.99
C MET A 14 -6.88 -1.02 5.50
N PRO A 15 -6.74 0.27 5.16
CA PRO A 15 -6.56 0.67 3.77
C PRO A 15 -5.37 -0.05 3.13
N LEU A 16 -5.53 -0.47 1.88
CA LEU A 16 -4.41 -1.00 1.10
C LEU A 16 -3.36 0.09 0.91
N GLY A 17 -2.10 -0.25 1.18
CA GLY A 17 -1.03 0.72 1.15
C GLY A 17 0.32 0.16 1.57
N VAL A 18 1.24 1.07 1.81
CA VAL A 18 2.61 0.79 2.24
C VAL A 18 2.75 1.15 3.70
N VAL A 19 3.00 0.15 4.53
CA VAL A 19 3.36 0.34 5.94
C VAL A 19 4.87 0.54 6.06
N SER A 20 5.27 1.52 6.85
CA SER A 20 6.67 1.82 7.17
C SER A 20 6.82 2.30 8.61
N GLY A 21 8.06 2.41 9.10
CA GLY A 21 8.34 3.01 10.42
C GLY A 21 7.69 2.26 11.60
N LEU A 22 7.58 0.93 11.51
CA LEU A 22 7.00 0.09 12.56
C LEU A 22 7.79 0.22 13.87
N ILE A 23 7.13 0.64 14.94
CA ILE A 23 7.71 0.77 16.28
C ILE A 23 6.77 0.14 17.31
N TRP A 24 7.30 -0.79 18.10
CA TRP A 24 6.59 -1.33 19.26
C TRP A 24 6.64 -0.35 20.43
N HIS A 25 5.48 -0.14 21.07
CA HIS A 25 5.47 0.54 22.35
C HIS A 25 6.20 -0.32 23.41
N ARG A 26 7.09 0.29 24.20
CA ARG A 26 8.02 -0.45 25.09
C ARG A 26 7.34 -1.30 26.17
N ARG A 27 6.07 -1.03 26.50
CA ARG A 27 5.35 -1.62 27.65
C ARG A 27 3.89 -1.94 27.41
N LEU A 28 3.29 -1.41 26.36
CA LEU A 28 1.85 -1.52 26.10
C LEU A 28 1.68 -2.30 24.80
N PRO A 29 0.54 -2.96 24.57
CA PRO A 29 0.32 -3.80 23.40
C PRO A 29 0.04 -2.96 22.14
N TYR A 30 0.84 -1.93 21.87
CA TYR A 30 0.69 -1.05 20.72
C TYR A 30 1.86 -1.18 19.75
N ILE A 31 1.53 -1.13 18.47
CA ILE A 31 2.46 -0.84 17.39
C ILE A 31 2.07 0.51 16.80
N GLY A 32 3.02 1.45 16.71
CA GLY A 32 2.90 2.66 15.90
C GLY A 32 3.53 2.45 14.52
N PHE A 33 2.95 3.03 13.48
CA PHE A 33 3.47 2.94 12.11
C PHE A 33 2.97 4.10 11.23
N VAL A 34 3.61 4.27 10.09
CA VAL A 34 3.15 5.17 9.02
C VAL A 34 2.51 4.33 7.93
N LEU A 35 1.34 4.76 7.46
CA LEU A 35 0.65 4.19 6.30
C LEU A 35 0.62 5.24 5.18
N SER A 36 1.08 4.82 4.01
CA SER A 36 0.93 5.55 2.74
C SER A 36 -0.02 4.80 1.82
N THR A 37 -0.91 5.49 1.13
CA THR A 37 -1.86 4.86 0.17
C THR A 37 -1.84 5.63 -1.14
N THR A 38 -2.60 5.18 -2.14
CA THR A 38 -2.80 6.00 -3.34
C THR A 38 -3.63 7.26 -3.09
N ARG A 39 -4.33 7.35 -1.95
CA ARG A 39 -5.24 8.45 -1.63
C ARG A 39 -4.67 9.49 -0.67
N PHE A 40 -3.65 9.14 0.10
CA PHE A 40 -2.99 10.05 1.04
C PHE A 40 -1.52 9.68 1.18
N ASP A 41 -0.68 10.71 1.32
CA ASP A 41 0.78 10.56 1.39
C ASP A 41 1.21 9.69 2.56
N SER A 42 1.11 10.21 3.78
CA SER A 42 1.66 9.53 4.96
C SER A 42 0.88 9.94 6.20
N ASP A 43 0.24 8.97 6.84
CA ASP A 43 -0.44 9.17 8.12
C ASP A 43 0.07 8.23 9.20
N VAL A 44 0.07 8.73 10.43
CA VAL A 44 0.48 7.96 11.61
C VAL A 44 -0.71 7.18 12.15
N PHE A 45 -0.51 5.89 12.34
CA PHE A 45 -1.47 4.98 12.92
C PHE A 45 -0.88 4.27 14.13
N SER A 46 -1.75 3.81 15.01
CA SER A 46 -1.44 2.77 15.99
C SER A 46 -2.42 1.62 15.89
N ILE A 47 -1.96 0.41 16.20
CA ILE A 47 -2.81 -0.75 16.43
C ILE A 47 -2.56 -1.29 17.82
N ASN A 48 -3.64 -1.54 18.59
CA ASN A 48 -3.57 -2.36 19.78
C ASN A 48 -3.63 -3.84 19.37
N VAL A 49 -2.60 -4.64 19.64
CA VAL A 49 -2.50 -6.02 19.13
C VAL A 49 -3.34 -7.02 19.92
N GLU A 50 -3.83 -6.66 21.11
CA GLU A 50 -4.75 -7.50 21.90
C GLU A 50 -6.21 -7.29 21.47
N THR A 51 -6.60 -6.03 21.21
CA THR A 51 -7.98 -5.68 20.83
C THR A 51 -8.18 -5.56 19.33
N LEU A 52 -7.09 -5.57 18.55
CA LEU A 52 -7.05 -5.28 17.11
C LEU A 52 -7.63 -3.90 16.74
N LYS A 53 -7.72 -2.97 17.70
CA LYS A 53 -8.22 -1.62 17.44
C LYS A 53 -7.16 -0.82 16.68
N LEU A 54 -7.51 -0.39 15.46
CA LEU A 54 -6.73 0.54 14.66
C LEU A 54 -7.15 1.99 14.97
N GLU A 55 -6.18 2.87 15.23
CA GLU A 55 -6.40 4.30 15.47
C GLU A 55 -5.52 5.12 14.52
N ARG A 56 -6.11 6.15 13.92
CA ARG A 56 -5.41 7.11 13.06
C ARG A 56 -5.17 8.39 13.86
N TRP A 57 -3.92 8.84 13.93
CA TRP A 57 -3.50 9.99 14.73
C TRP A 57 -3.43 11.29 13.93
N THR A 58 -3.15 11.17 12.63
CA THR A 58 -2.98 12.32 11.74
C THR A 58 -3.86 12.20 10.51
N THR A 59 -4.12 13.33 9.87
CA THR A 59 -4.66 13.38 8.52
C THR A 59 -3.78 14.28 7.69
N ALA A 60 -3.03 13.68 6.77
CA ALA A 60 -2.19 14.39 5.82
C ALA A 60 -3.04 15.36 4.99
N TYR A 61 -2.47 16.55 4.76
CA TYR A 61 -3.08 17.50 3.84
C TYR A 61 -2.85 17.03 2.40
N ASN A 62 -3.93 16.91 1.62
CA ASN A 62 -3.88 16.61 0.21
C ASN A 62 -4.30 17.86 -0.60
N PRO A 63 -3.43 18.42 -1.46
CA PRO A 63 -3.79 19.57 -2.29
C PRO A 63 -4.75 19.21 -3.45
N VAL A 64 -4.92 17.91 -3.73
CA VAL A 64 -5.77 17.38 -4.80
C VAL A 64 -6.86 16.49 -4.18
N LYS A 65 -8.06 16.48 -4.78
CA LYS A 65 -9.12 15.55 -4.41
C LYS A 65 -8.77 14.14 -4.89
N THR A 66 -8.47 13.24 -3.96
CA THR A 66 -7.99 11.88 -4.25
C THR A 66 -9.08 10.82 -4.14
N ASP A 67 -10.33 11.19 -3.81
CA ASP A 67 -11.44 10.26 -3.58
C ASP A 67 -11.73 9.37 -4.79
N SER A 68 -11.48 9.88 -5.99
CA SER A 68 -11.69 9.22 -7.28
C SER A 68 -10.48 8.39 -7.74
N PHE A 69 -9.36 8.43 -7.03
CA PHE A 69 -8.16 7.70 -7.42
C PHE A 69 -8.45 6.20 -7.32
N LYS A 70 -8.09 5.48 -8.39
CA LYS A 70 -8.23 4.03 -8.44
C LYS A 70 -7.02 3.39 -7.78
N GLU A 71 -7.29 2.40 -6.94
CA GLU A 71 -6.23 1.57 -6.38
C GLU A 71 -5.55 0.76 -7.50
N PRO A 72 -4.25 0.46 -7.38
CA PRO A 72 -3.55 -0.31 -8.36
C PRO A 72 -3.92 -1.79 -8.28
N GLU A 73 -4.06 -2.41 -9.44
CA GLU A 73 -4.29 -3.84 -9.57
C GLU A 73 -2.94 -4.57 -9.60
N LEU A 74 -2.70 -5.50 -8.68
CA LEU A 74 -1.56 -6.41 -8.77
C LEU A 74 -1.83 -7.43 -9.88
N ILE A 75 -1.21 -7.22 -11.03
CA ILE A 75 -1.31 -8.15 -12.17
C ILE A 75 -0.09 -9.07 -12.23
N LYS A 76 -0.30 -10.25 -12.80
CA LYS A 76 0.77 -11.22 -13.08
C LYS A 76 0.67 -11.69 -14.52
N TRP A 77 1.80 -11.83 -15.19
CA TRP A 77 1.85 -12.35 -16.55
C TRP A 77 3.09 -13.20 -16.77
N ARG A 78 3.02 -14.09 -17.76
CA ARG A 78 4.16 -14.90 -18.19
C ARG A 78 5.00 -14.11 -19.19
N SER A 79 6.30 -14.04 -18.95
CA SER A 79 7.29 -13.43 -19.83
C SER A 79 7.66 -14.36 -20.99
N PHE A 80 8.37 -13.83 -21.98
CA PHE A 80 8.85 -14.57 -23.15
C PHE A 80 9.78 -15.74 -22.79
N ASP A 81 10.47 -15.66 -21.63
CA ASP A 81 11.35 -16.71 -21.09
C ASP A 81 10.63 -17.68 -20.15
N GLY A 82 9.29 -17.60 -20.08
CA GLY A 82 8.46 -18.47 -19.25
C GLY A 82 8.39 -18.07 -17.78
N ARG A 83 9.13 -17.04 -17.33
CA ARG A 83 9.06 -16.56 -15.94
C ARG A 83 7.77 -15.79 -15.67
N MET A 84 7.26 -15.89 -14.44
CA MET A 84 6.15 -15.05 -13.99
C MET A 84 6.69 -13.71 -13.54
N ILE A 85 6.14 -12.63 -14.09
CA ILE A 85 6.40 -11.25 -13.68
C ILE A 85 5.14 -10.72 -13.02
N SER A 86 5.31 -9.85 -12.02
CA SER A 86 4.24 -9.09 -11.39
C SER A 86 4.47 -7.60 -11.56
N GLY A 87 3.38 -6.84 -11.59
CA GLY A 87 3.42 -5.38 -11.64
C GLY A 87 2.11 -4.80 -11.12
N PHE A 88 2.13 -3.51 -10.80
CA PHE A 88 0.93 -2.76 -10.43
C PHE A 88 0.39 -2.02 -11.66
N PHE A 89 -0.88 -2.28 -11.98
CA PHE A 89 -1.57 -1.69 -13.12
C PHE A 89 -2.61 -0.67 -12.66
N TYR A 90 -2.48 0.55 -13.16
CA TYR A 90 -3.41 1.64 -12.87
C TYR A 90 -4.34 1.82 -14.05
N ARG A 91 -5.63 1.55 -13.85
CA ARG A 91 -6.63 1.69 -14.91
C ARG A 91 -7.03 3.15 -15.07
N PRO A 92 -7.15 3.65 -16.31
CA PRO A 92 -7.70 4.98 -16.55
C PRO A 92 -9.17 5.06 -16.10
N PRO A 93 -9.70 6.27 -15.85
CA PRO A 93 -11.12 6.47 -15.58
C PRO A 93 -12.01 5.91 -16.70
N GLU A 94 -13.19 5.43 -16.33
CA GLU A 94 -14.19 4.85 -17.26
C GLU A 94 -14.69 5.85 -18.30
N THR A 95 -14.61 7.15 -18.01
CA THR A 95 -15.01 8.24 -18.91
C THR A 95 -14.18 8.32 -20.18
N PHE A 96 -12.95 7.80 -20.16
CA PHE A 96 -12.14 7.68 -21.36
C PHE A 96 -12.47 6.34 -22.03
N ALA A 97 -12.78 6.36 -23.33
CA ALA A 97 -12.99 5.18 -24.17
C ALA A 97 -11.91 5.09 -25.27
N GLY A 98 -11.61 3.88 -25.77
CA GLY A 98 -10.64 3.68 -26.87
C GLY A 98 -9.16 3.56 -26.45
N LYS A 99 -8.27 3.51 -27.47
CA LYS A 99 -6.81 3.37 -27.34
C LYS A 99 -6.20 4.58 -26.62
N ARG A 100 -5.20 4.34 -25.78
CA ARG A 100 -4.56 5.35 -24.93
C ARG A 100 -3.04 5.15 -24.90
N PRO A 101 -2.26 6.22 -24.66
CA PRO A 101 -0.85 6.06 -24.32
C PRO A 101 -0.73 5.18 -23.07
N VAL A 102 0.29 4.34 -23.06
CA VAL A 102 0.65 3.51 -21.90
C VAL A 102 2.02 3.97 -21.44
N ILE A 103 2.11 4.30 -20.15
CA ILE A 103 3.38 4.54 -19.48
C ILE A 103 3.77 3.25 -18.80
N ILE A 104 4.99 2.78 -19.07
CA ILE A 104 5.60 1.63 -18.39
C ILE A 104 6.76 2.16 -17.58
N ASP A 105 6.59 2.17 -16.26
CA ASP A 105 7.59 2.57 -15.29
C ASP A 105 8.28 1.32 -14.74
N ILE A 106 9.53 1.09 -15.14
CA ILE A 106 10.32 -0.08 -14.76
C ILE A 106 11.33 0.35 -13.72
N HIS A 107 11.14 -0.11 -12.49
CA HIS A 107 12.15 0.02 -11.45
C HIS A 107 13.20 -1.09 -11.59
N GLY A 108 14.47 -0.77 -11.30
CA GLY A 108 15.54 -1.76 -11.24
C GLY A 108 15.43 -2.65 -9.99
N GLY A 109 15.59 -3.96 -10.15
CA GLY A 109 15.77 -4.93 -9.07
C GLY A 109 17.21 -5.45 -8.99
N PRO A 110 17.63 -6.16 -7.92
CA PRO A 110 16.81 -6.65 -6.79
C PRO A 110 16.75 -5.69 -5.58
N THR A 111 17.58 -4.64 -5.56
CA THR A 111 17.78 -3.81 -4.36
C THR A 111 16.50 -3.08 -3.92
N ASN A 112 15.63 -2.72 -4.88
CA ASN A 112 14.36 -2.04 -4.60
C ASN A 112 13.18 -2.73 -5.30
N GLN A 113 12.09 -2.84 -4.55
CA GLN A 113 10.79 -3.27 -5.03
C GLN A 113 9.90 -2.03 -5.18
N PHE A 114 9.21 -1.87 -6.31
CA PHE A 114 8.18 -0.85 -6.41
C PHE A 114 7.02 -1.18 -5.46
N ARG A 115 6.55 -0.15 -4.76
CA ARG A 115 5.42 -0.21 -3.85
C ARG A 115 4.44 0.90 -4.22
N PRO A 116 3.12 0.64 -4.21
CA PRO A 116 2.11 1.62 -4.61
C PRO A 116 1.84 2.61 -3.47
N ASN A 117 2.80 3.50 -3.23
CA ASN A 117 2.63 4.64 -2.34
C ASN A 117 1.90 5.79 -3.06
N PHE A 118 1.63 6.86 -2.31
CA PHE A 118 1.09 8.08 -2.89
C PHE A 118 2.05 8.66 -3.93
N ARG A 119 1.55 8.95 -5.13
CA ARG A 119 2.29 9.67 -6.17
C ARG A 119 1.63 11.04 -6.35
N GLY A 120 2.18 12.05 -5.66
CA GLY A 120 1.73 13.45 -5.76
C GLY A 120 2.39 14.25 -6.88
N GLU A 121 3.22 13.60 -7.70
CA GLU A 121 3.90 14.20 -8.84
C GLU A 121 2.96 14.22 -10.05
N VAL A 122 2.79 15.41 -10.64
CA VAL A 122 2.01 15.67 -11.85
C VAL A 122 2.92 15.59 -13.07
#